data_AF-A0A961BF10-F1
#
_entry.id   AF-A0A961BF10-F1
#
_cell.length_a   1.000
_cell.length_b   1.000
_cell.length_c   1.000
_cell.angle_alpha   90.00
_cell.angle_beta   90.00
_cell.angle_gamma   90.00
#
_symmetry.space_group_name_H-M   'P 1'
#
loop_
_entity.id
_entity.type
_entity.pdbx_description
1 polymer ?
#
loop_
_entity_poly.entity_id
_entity_poly.type
_entity_poly.pdbx_seq_one_letter_code
_entity_poly.pdbx_strand_id
1 'polypeptide(L)'
;MIGGFLGAGKTTIVAKLARHLANSGKRVGLITNDQGRELVDTKMLRSLGFATEEISGGCFCCRFNSLMEAARSLSAGKAPDVFIAEPVGSCTDLVATVTYPLRRIYGEDFEVAPLSVLVDPVRARRVFGLDEGGSFSEKVAYIYKKQLEEADILVINKKDLIDAAQVEELAETLRREFPQAEVIAVSARQEDGLEAWFDSLVSGVAQGIHCTMEVDYDIYADGEALLGWLNATVDLDSPAGVDADGLLEILAREVQSRLTNGGAEIAHFKMTLGPTDAMVGEVAILNLVRNDFVPELCQRLDEEVHQAQIIVNLRAETAPEILATVLEAAMRAASAAHPGTALVLDHREFFRPGRPTPTHRDLVEA
;
A
#
# COMPACT_ATOMS: atom_id res chain seq x y z
N MET A 1 6.73 -10.54 5.69
CA MET A 1 5.68 -9.54 5.37
C MET A 1 6.34 -8.30 4.79
N ILE A 2 5.68 -7.58 3.90
CA ILE A 2 6.20 -6.32 3.32
C ILE A 2 5.33 -5.16 3.82
N GLY A 3 5.74 -4.53 4.93
CA GLY A 3 5.09 -3.39 5.55
C GLY A 3 5.55 -2.03 4.99
N GLY A 4 5.07 -0.96 5.59
CA GLY A 4 5.43 0.42 5.22
C GLY A 4 4.23 1.33 5.05
N PHE A 5 4.47 2.62 5.27
CA PHE A 5 3.40 3.61 5.28
C PHE A 5 2.69 3.74 3.93
N LEU A 6 1.49 4.32 3.92
CA LEU A 6 0.66 4.50 2.73
C LEU A 6 1.46 5.12 1.57
N GLY A 7 1.45 4.51 0.38
CA GLY A 7 2.20 5.01 -0.77
C GLY A 7 3.71 4.74 -0.79
N ALA A 8 4.28 4.00 0.17
CA ALA A 8 5.71 3.62 0.15
C ALA A 8 6.12 2.67 -1.00
N GLY A 9 5.15 2.14 -1.76
CA GLY A 9 5.38 1.24 -2.90
C GLY A 9 5.30 -0.25 -2.57
N LYS A 10 4.55 -0.61 -1.53
CA LYS A 10 4.37 -2.00 -1.04
C LYS A 10 3.91 -2.95 -2.14
N THR A 11 2.76 -2.69 -2.75
CA THR A 11 2.18 -3.54 -3.81
C THR A 11 3.13 -3.75 -4.99
N THR A 12 3.86 -2.70 -5.39
CA THR A 12 4.87 -2.80 -6.46
C THR A 12 6.00 -3.75 -6.08
N ILE A 13 6.56 -3.60 -4.86
CA ILE A 13 7.59 -4.51 -4.36
C ILE A 13 7.07 -5.93 -4.21
N VAL A 14 5.84 -6.12 -3.71
CA VAL A 14 5.20 -7.43 -3.58
C VAL A 14 5.10 -8.12 -4.93
N ALA A 15 4.66 -7.41 -5.98
CA ALA A 15 4.60 -7.94 -7.34
C ALA A 15 5.98 -8.32 -7.89
N LYS A 16 7.01 -7.50 -7.64
CA LYS A 16 8.39 -7.78 -8.08
C LYS A 16 8.99 -8.98 -7.34
N LEU A 17 8.81 -9.08 -6.03
CA LEU A 17 9.24 -10.21 -5.23
C LEU A 17 8.51 -11.49 -5.67
N ALA A 18 7.19 -11.43 -5.87
CA ALA A 18 6.42 -12.58 -6.36
C ALA A 18 6.95 -13.09 -7.71
N ARG A 19 7.30 -12.18 -8.63
CA ARG A 19 7.90 -12.52 -9.92
C ARG A 19 9.30 -13.14 -9.76
N HIS A 20 10.14 -12.56 -8.90
CA HIS A 20 11.49 -13.08 -8.59
C HIS A 20 11.42 -14.54 -8.10
N LEU A 21 10.50 -14.80 -7.17
CA LEU A 21 10.27 -16.13 -6.62
C LEU A 21 9.67 -17.10 -7.65
N ALA A 22 8.72 -16.65 -8.45
CA ALA A 22 8.17 -17.46 -9.54
C ALA A 22 9.25 -17.86 -10.56
N ASN A 23 10.15 -16.93 -10.91
CA ASN A 23 11.27 -17.18 -11.82
C ASN A 23 12.29 -18.16 -11.25
N SER A 24 12.44 -18.23 -9.92
CA SER A 24 13.23 -19.26 -9.24
C SER A 24 12.47 -20.58 -8.99
N GLY A 25 11.27 -20.73 -9.57
CA GLY A 25 10.47 -21.95 -9.52
C GLY A 25 9.61 -22.12 -8.27
N LYS A 26 9.48 -21.08 -7.44
CA LYS A 26 8.61 -21.09 -6.25
C LYS A 26 7.17 -20.74 -6.62
N ARG A 27 6.22 -21.41 -6.00
CA ARG A 27 4.80 -21.05 -6.05
C ARG A 27 4.53 -19.99 -4.98
N VAL A 28 3.91 -18.89 -5.39
CA VAL A 28 3.68 -17.74 -4.51
C VAL A 28 2.19 -17.51 -4.30
N GLY A 29 1.78 -17.38 -3.05
CA GLY A 29 0.45 -16.93 -2.65
C GLY A 29 0.53 -15.50 -2.12
N LEU A 30 -0.30 -14.60 -2.63
CA LEU A 30 -0.34 -13.20 -2.19
C LEU A 30 -1.56 -12.96 -1.32
N ILE A 31 -1.36 -12.26 -0.20
CA ILE A 31 -2.45 -11.85 0.69
C ILE A 31 -2.35 -10.33 0.86
N THR A 32 -3.31 -9.61 0.32
CA THR A 32 -3.40 -8.15 0.43
C THR A 32 -4.44 -7.75 1.46
N ASN A 33 -4.26 -6.59 2.08
CA ASN A 33 -5.15 -6.11 3.11
C ASN A 33 -5.34 -4.60 3.08
N ASP A 34 -6.59 -4.21 3.30
CA ASP A 34 -7.04 -2.83 3.40
C ASP A 34 -8.26 -2.81 4.33
N GLN A 35 -8.68 -1.63 4.76
CA GLN A 35 -9.80 -1.49 5.67
C GLN A 35 -11.16 -1.48 4.96
N GLY A 36 -11.23 -1.21 3.65
CA GLY A 36 -12.46 -1.32 2.88
C GLY A 36 -12.42 -2.46 1.85
N ARG A 37 -13.39 -2.45 0.93
CA ARG A 37 -13.53 -3.45 -0.15
C ARG A 37 -13.07 -2.89 -1.50
N GLU A 38 -12.98 -3.76 -2.52
CA GLU A 38 -12.64 -3.40 -3.91
C GLU A 38 -11.25 -2.77 -4.01
N LEU A 39 -10.23 -3.57 -3.68
CA LEU A 39 -8.86 -3.06 -3.63
C LEU A 39 -8.22 -3.03 -5.00
N VAL A 40 -7.75 -1.84 -5.34
CA VAL A 40 -6.95 -1.62 -6.53
C VAL A 40 -5.71 -2.52 -6.51
N ASP A 41 -5.12 -2.74 -5.33
CA ASP A 41 -3.93 -3.58 -5.15
C ASP A 41 -4.21 -5.05 -5.47
N THR A 42 -5.34 -5.59 -5.00
CA THR A 42 -5.76 -6.96 -5.32
C THR A 42 -6.06 -7.14 -6.80
N LYS A 43 -6.78 -6.19 -7.42
CA LYS A 43 -7.07 -6.23 -8.87
C LYS A 43 -5.78 -6.17 -9.70
N MET A 44 -4.84 -5.32 -9.31
CA MET A 44 -3.52 -5.22 -9.93
C MET A 44 -2.72 -6.53 -9.83
N LEU A 45 -2.67 -7.17 -8.66
CA LEU A 45 -1.91 -8.42 -8.51
C LEU A 45 -2.54 -9.58 -9.27
N ARG A 46 -3.87 -9.65 -9.29
CA ARG A 46 -4.61 -10.64 -10.10
C ARG A 46 -4.44 -10.39 -11.59
N SER A 47 -4.40 -9.14 -12.05
CA SER A 47 -4.14 -8.81 -13.47
C SER A 47 -2.73 -9.19 -13.92
N LEU A 48 -1.79 -9.36 -12.99
CA LEU A 48 -0.44 -9.90 -13.24
C LEU A 48 -0.40 -11.44 -13.20
N GLY A 49 -1.53 -12.11 -12.98
CA GLY A 49 -1.65 -13.57 -12.96
C GLY A 49 -1.28 -14.23 -11.63
N PHE A 50 -1.13 -13.47 -10.54
CA PHE A 50 -0.83 -14.03 -9.23
C PHE A 50 -2.07 -14.56 -8.52
N ALA A 51 -1.91 -15.64 -7.76
CA ALA A 51 -2.93 -16.14 -6.85
C ALA A 51 -3.01 -15.20 -5.64
N THR A 52 -4.09 -14.41 -5.54
CA THR A 52 -4.23 -13.35 -4.55
C THR A 52 -5.56 -13.41 -3.80
N GLU A 53 -5.46 -13.48 -2.47
CA GLU A 53 -6.58 -13.30 -1.54
C GLU A 53 -6.58 -11.90 -0.94
N GLU A 54 -7.78 -11.43 -0.59
CA GLU A 54 -8.00 -10.11 -0.01
C GLU A 54 -8.63 -10.24 1.38
N ILE A 55 -8.09 -9.48 2.33
CA ILE A 55 -8.69 -9.30 3.65
C ILE A 55 -9.18 -7.86 3.75
N SER A 56 -10.48 -7.70 3.93
CA SER A 56 -11.15 -6.40 4.07
C SER A 56 -11.75 -6.21 5.47
N GLY A 57 -12.07 -4.96 5.80
CA GLY A 57 -12.76 -4.61 7.04
C GLY A 57 -11.87 -4.69 8.30
N GLY A 58 -10.56 -4.54 8.15
CA GLY A 58 -9.62 -4.43 9.28
C GLY A 58 -8.21 -4.93 8.95
N CYS A 59 -7.21 -4.47 9.70
CA CYS A 59 -5.82 -4.90 9.52
C CYS A 59 -5.61 -6.37 9.94
N PHE A 60 -4.58 -7.04 9.42
CA PHE A 60 -4.15 -8.38 9.84
C PHE A 60 -4.11 -8.58 11.37
N CYS A 61 -3.69 -7.57 12.15
CA CYS A 61 -3.68 -7.64 13.61
C CYS A 61 -5.08 -7.88 14.22
N CYS A 62 -6.10 -7.23 13.65
CA CYS A 62 -7.51 -7.36 14.08
C CYS A 62 -8.23 -8.52 13.38
N ARG A 63 -7.65 -9.04 12.29
CA ARG A 63 -8.22 -10.06 11.39
C ARG A 63 -7.31 -11.27 11.26
N PHE A 64 -6.63 -11.65 12.35
CA PHE A 64 -5.64 -12.72 12.35
C PHE A 64 -6.22 -14.06 11.84
N ASN A 65 -7.44 -14.40 12.27
CA ASN A 65 -8.10 -15.61 11.80
C ASN A 65 -8.39 -15.58 10.29
N SER A 66 -8.80 -14.41 9.76
CA SER A 66 -9.01 -14.23 8.32
C SER A 66 -7.70 -14.34 7.53
N LEU A 67 -6.56 -13.95 8.11
CA LEU A 67 -5.24 -14.17 7.51
C LEU A 67 -4.96 -15.66 7.32
N MET A 68 -5.29 -16.46 8.32
CA MET A 68 -5.13 -17.91 8.23
C MET A 68 -6.14 -18.56 7.28
N GLU A 69 -7.38 -18.07 7.23
CA GLU A 69 -8.39 -18.51 6.27
C GLU A 69 -7.95 -18.24 4.83
N ALA A 70 -7.41 -17.05 4.54
CA ALA A 70 -6.86 -16.70 3.23
C ALA A 70 -5.67 -17.61 2.85
N ALA A 71 -4.73 -17.85 3.78
CA ALA A 71 -3.61 -18.76 3.54
C ALA A 71 -4.10 -20.20 3.23
N ARG A 72 -5.12 -20.68 3.95
CA ARG A 72 -5.74 -22.00 3.70
C ARG A 72 -6.48 -22.05 2.36
N SER A 73 -7.20 -20.99 1.99
CA SER A 73 -7.88 -20.87 0.69
C SER A 73 -6.88 -21.03 -0.46
N LEU A 74 -5.79 -20.27 -0.42
CA LEU A 74 -4.69 -20.38 -1.39
C LEU A 74 -4.05 -21.77 -1.42
N SER A 75 -4.06 -22.47 -0.28
CA SER A 75 -3.50 -23.81 -0.16
C SER A 75 -4.39 -24.93 -0.69
N ALA A 76 -5.70 -24.69 -0.85
CA ALA A 76 -6.67 -25.71 -1.24
C ALA A 76 -6.49 -26.24 -2.67
N GLY A 77 -5.83 -25.47 -3.55
CA GLY A 77 -5.44 -25.89 -4.90
C GLY A 77 -4.06 -26.56 -4.92
N LYS A 78 -3.05 -25.77 -5.29
CA LYS A 78 -1.63 -26.16 -5.14
C LYS A 78 -1.03 -25.26 -4.06
N ALA A 79 -0.65 -25.87 -2.94
CA ALA A 79 -0.03 -25.17 -1.82
C ALA A 79 1.12 -24.25 -2.29
N PRO A 80 1.10 -22.95 -1.97
CA PRO A 80 2.23 -22.07 -2.18
C PRO A 80 3.47 -22.53 -1.42
N ASP A 81 4.65 -22.29 -1.98
CA ASP A 81 5.92 -22.46 -1.26
C ASP A 81 6.22 -21.24 -0.38
N VAL A 82 5.71 -20.06 -0.76
CA VAL A 82 5.89 -18.80 -0.04
C VAL A 82 4.58 -18.00 -0.05
N PHE A 83 4.23 -17.43 1.10
CA PHE A 83 3.20 -16.40 1.21
C PHE A 83 3.84 -15.03 1.32
N ILE A 84 3.40 -14.08 0.49
CA ILE A 84 3.76 -12.67 0.64
C ILE A 84 2.50 -11.93 1.10
N ALA A 85 2.58 -11.36 2.30
CA ALA A 85 1.48 -10.61 2.89
C ALA A 85 1.80 -9.11 2.93
N GLU A 86 0.87 -8.31 2.39
CA GLU A 86 0.88 -6.85 2.38
C GLU A 86 -0.16 -6.33 3.40
N PRO A 87 0.28 -5.85 4.58
CA PRO A 87 -0.62 -5.25 5.57
C PRO A 87 -1.08 -3.86 5.14
N VAL A 88 -2.15 -3.37 5.79
CA VAL A 88 -2.62 -1.99 5.62
C VAL A 88 -1.49 -0.99 5.89
N GLY A 89 -1.34 0.01 5.03
CA GLY A 89 -0.26 1.00 5.17
C GLY A 89 -0.35 1.91 6.40
N SER A 90 -1.48 1.96 7.12
CA SER A 90 -1.60 2.67 8.40
C SER A 90 -1.39 1.76 9.62
N CYS A 91 -1.04 0.49 9.42
CA CYS A 91 -0.99 -0.50 10.49
C CYS A 91 0.41 -0.68 11.08
N THR A 92 0.49 -0.84 12.39
CA THR A 92 1.73 -1.10 13.15
C THR A 92 1.47 -2.13 14.24
N ASP A 93 2.51 -2.52 14.99
CA ASP A 93 2.50 -3.59 16.01
C ASP A 93 2.31 -4.98 15.39
N LEU A 94 2.67 -5.15 14.12
CA LEU A 94 2.52 -6.40 13.37
C LEU A 94 3.37 -7.53 13.95
N VAL A 95 4.57 -7.23 14.47
CA VAL A 95 5.42 -8.26 15.07
C VAL A 95 4.72 -8.92 16.27
N ALA A 96 4.23 -8.13 17.23
CA ALA A 96 3.58 -8.63 18.44
C ALA A 96 2.18 -9.19 18.17
N THR A 97 1.47 -8.66 17.18
CA THR A 97 0.05 -9.00 16.94
C THR A 97 -0.18 -10.01 15.82
N VAL A 98 0.81 -10.22 14.95
CA VAL A 98 0.73 -11.15 13.81
C VAL A 98 1.88 -12.14 13.84
N THR A 99 3.13 -11.68 13.83
CA THR A 99 4.26 -12.60 13.67
C THR A 99 4.45 -13.54 14.85
N TYR A 100 4.46 -13.03 16.09
CA TYR A 100 4.60 -13.89 17.27
C TYR A 100 3.44 -14.87 17.43
N PRO A 101 2.17 -14.46 17.23
CA PRO A 101 1.05 -15.40 17.15
C PRO A 101 1.21 -16.44 16.03
N LEU A 102 1.68 -16.07 14.84
CA LEU A 102 1.97 -17.04 13.76
C LEU A 102 2.98 -18.08 14.21
N ARG A 103 4.09 -17.66 14.84
CA ARG A 103 5.13 -18.56 15.35
C ARG A 103 4.61 -19.46 16.47
N ARG A 104 3.86 -18.89 17.42
CA ARG A 104 3.34 -19.62 18.58
C ARG A 104 2.27 -20.64 18.20
N ILE A 105 1.38 -20.29 17.28
CA ILE A 105 0.19 -21.10 16.96
C ILE A 105 0.45 -22.01 15.77
N TYR A 106 1.25 -21.57 14.79
CA TYR A 106 1.47 -22.25 13.51
C TYR A 106 2.96 -22.40 13.15
N GLY A 107 3.88 -22.37 14.12
CA GLY A 107 5.32 -22.45 13.87
C GLY A 107 5.80 -23.77 13.25
N GLU A 108 5.01 -24.83 13.32
CA GLU A 108 5.27 -26.09 12.61
C GLU A 108 4.87 -26.04 11.12
N ASP A 109 3.94 -25.15 10.77
CA ASP A 109 3.40 -24.98 9.41
C ASP A 109 4.10 -23.84 8.64
N PHE A 110 4.57 -22.81 9.36
CA PHE A 110 5.15 -21.61 8.77
C PHE A 110 6.47 -21.21 9.42
N GLU A 111 7.46 -20.92 8.57
CA GLU A 111 8.62 -20.14 8.94
C GLU A 111 8.37 -18.66 8.56
N VAL A 112 8.56 -17.76 9.52
CA VAL A 112 8.34 -16.32 9.28
C VAL A 112 9.66 -15.62 8.97
N ALA A 113 9.77 -15.15 7.72
CA ALA A 113 10.86 -14.32 7.23
C ALA A 113 10.85 -12.90 7.85
N PRO A 114 11.97 -12.17 7.82
CA PRO A 114 12.09 -10.82 8.37
C PRO A 114 10.99 -9.87 7.92
N LEU A 115 10.52 -9.00 8.82
CA LEU A 115 9.60 -7.92 8.51
C LEU A 115 10.38 -6.80 7.83
N SER A 116 10.15 -6.64 6.53
CA SER A 116 10.65 -5.48 5.80
C SER A 116 9.62 -4.35 5.82
N VAL A 117 10.07 -3.13 6.14
CA VAL A 117 9.22 -1.94 6.17
C VAL A 117 9.75 -0.93 5.16
N LEU A 118 8.92 -0.64 4.16
CA LEU A 118 9.27 0.29 3.09
C LEU A 118 9.18 1.74 3.57
N VAL A 119 10.20 2.51 3.21
CA VAL A 119 10.38 3.92 3.52
C VAL A 119 10.36 4.73 2.22
N ASP A 120 9.43 5.68 2.12
CA ASP A 120 9.45 6.68 1.05
C ASP A 120 10.42 7.81 1.44
N PRO A 121 11.50 8.06 0.68
CA PRO A 121 12.59 8.92 1.11
C PRO A 121 12.17 10.37 1.25
N VAL A 122 11.34 10.88 0.33
CA VAL A 122 10.87 12.26 0.37
C VAL A 122 10.04 12.50 1.62
N ARG A 123 9.14 11.55 1.96
CA ARG A 123 8.35 11.64 3.18
C ARG A 123 9.20 11.47 4.43
N ALA A 124 10.10 10.49 4.44
CA ALA A 124 10.95 10.23 5.59
C ALA A 124 11.82 11.44 5.94
N ARG A 125 12.44 12.07 4.93
CA ARG A 125 13.25 13.28 5.12
C ARG A 125 12.47 14.42 5.78
N ARG A 126 11.19 14.62 5.42
CA ARG A 126 10.30 15.58 6.10
C ARG A 126 9.97 15.17 7.53
N VAL A 127 9.59 13.91 7.75
CA VAL A 127 9.21 13.41 9.09
C VAL A 127 10.38 13.47 10.08
N PHE A 128 11.62 13.29 9.60
CA PHE A 128 12.84 13.39 10.40
C PHE A 128 13.46 14.79 10.41
N GLY A 129 12.81 15.79 9.80
CA GLY A 129 13.27 17.18 9.81
C GLY A 129 14.55 17.45 9.01
N LEU A 130 14.89 16.57 8.06
CA LEU A 130 16.00 16.75 7.13
C LEU A 130 15.65 17.73 6.00
N ASP A 131 14.37 17.76 5.60
CA ASP A 131 13.85 18.70 4.60
C ASP A 131 12.61 19.43 5.13
N GLU A 132 12.38 20.65 4.64
CA GLU A 132 11.14 21.39 4.87
C GLU A 132 9.96 20.80 4.06
N GLY A 133 8.73 20.99 4.56
CA GLY A 133 7.51 20.63 3.83
C GLY A 133 6.39 20.16 4.73
N GLY A 134 5.23 19.87 4.12
CA GLY A 134 4.09 19.29 4.81
C GLY A 134 4.44 17.94 5.43
N SER A 135 4.30 17.86 6.75
CA SER A 135 4.26 16.60 7.50
C SER A 135 2.81 16.31 7.88
N PHE A 136 2.49 15.03 8.06
CA PHE A 136 1.23 14.68 8.72
C PHE A 136 1.25 15.17 10.17
N SER A 137 0.07 15.22 10.80
CA SER A 137 -0.03 15.45 12.23
C SER A 137 0.87 14.51 13.05
N GLU A 138 1.23 14.95 14.26
CA GLU A 138 2.10 14.19 15.18
C GLU A 138 1.58 12.78 15.46
N LYS A 139 0.26 12.58 15.47
CA LYS A 139 -0.37 11.27 15.70
C LYS A 139 -0.23 10.33 14.51
N VAL A 140 -0.29 10.84 13.28
CA VAL A 140 0.00 10.05 12.08
C VAL A 140 1.51 9.77 11.99
N ALA A 141 2.35 10.75 12.32
CA ALA A 141 3.79 10.58 12.40
C ALA A 141 4.20 9.55 13.48
N TYR A 142 3.44 9.44 14.57
CA TYR A 142 3.62 8.40 15.59
C TYR A 142 3.46 7.00 14.99
N ILE A 143 2.38 6.75 14.24
CA ILE A 143 2.14 5.48 13.55
C ILE A 143 3.29 5.17 12.58
N TYR A 144 3.68 6.16 11.78
CA TYR A 144 4.79 6.03 10.85
C TYR A 144 6.08 5.58 11.56
N LYS A 145 6.45 6.25 12.66
CA LYS A 145 7.67 5.90 13.44
C LYS A 145 7.57 4.51 14.06
N LYS A 146 6.39 4.11 14.56
CA LYS A 146 6.18 2.76 15.13
C LYS A 146 6.33 1.65 14.10
N GLN A 147 5.91 1.89 12.85
CA GLN A 147 6.18 0.95 11.75
C GLN A 147 7.69 0.77 11.52
N LEU A 148 8.48 1.84 11.64
CA LEU A 148 9.94 1.75 11.46
C LEU A 148 10.62 1.06 12.65
N GLU A 149 10.10 1.27 13.87
CA GLU A 149 10.64 0.69 15.11
C GLU A 149 10.55 -0.84 15.15
N GLU A 150 9.51 -1.42 14.55
CA GLU A 150 9.30 -2.89 14.54
C GLU A 150 9.99 -3.61 13.37
N ALA A 151 10.65 -2.87 12.46
CA ALA A 151 11.23 -3.43 11.26
C ALA A 151 12.52 -4.23 11.56
N ASP A 152 12.65 -5.43 10.97
CA ASP A 152 13.96 -6.09 10.88
C ASP A 152 14.80 -5.43 9.77
N ILE A 153 14.13 -5.02 8.68
CA ILE A 153 14.77 -4.39 7.52
C ILE A 153 14.00 -3.12 7.15
N LEU A 154 14.65 -1.97 7.26
CA LEU A 154 14.21 -0.70 6.72
C LEU A 154 14.67 -0.55 5.28
N VAL A 155 13.71 -0.41 4.37
CA VAL A 155 13.98 -0.39 2.93
C VAL A 155 13.63 0.99 2.38
N ILE A 156 14.65 1.82 2.15
CA ILE A 156 14.49 3.11 1.46
C ILE A 156 14.17 2.82 -0.01
N ASN A 157 12.88 2.78 -0.35
CA ASN A 157 12.41 2.55 -1.71
C ASN A 157 12.32 3.88 -2.48
N LYS A 158 12.29 3.84 -3.82
CA LYS A 158 12.24 5.05 -4.67
C LYS A 158 13.47 5.94 -4.47
N LYS A 159 14.65 5.35 -4.22
CA LYS A 159 15.90 6.10 -4.09
C LYS A 159 16.21 6.95 -5.33
N ASP A 160 15.62 6.62 -6.48
CA ASP A 160 15.69 7.42 -7.72
C ASP A 160 15.02 8.80 -7.63
N LEU A 161 14.27 9.10 -6.57
CA LEU A 161 13.64 10.42 -6.35
C LEU A 161 14.54 11.43 -5.63
N ILE A 162 15.65 10.99 -5.04
CA ILE A 162 16.57 11.84 -4.28
C ILE A 162 18.02 11.54 -4.69
N ASP A 163 18.94 12.46 -4.43
CA ASP A 163 20.34 12.23 -4.78
C ASP A 163 21.05 11.28 -3.79
N ALA A 164 22.24 10.82 -4.17
CA ALA A 164 23.00 9.86 -3.37
C ALA A 164 23.40 10.39 -1.97
N ALA A 165 23.64 11.70 -1.83
CA ALA A 165 23.99 12.30 -0.55
C ALA A 165 22.75 12.33 0.38
N GLN A 166 21.58 12.64 -0.18
CA GLN A 166 20.31 12.59 0.54
C GLN A 166 19.92 11.18 0.97
N VAL A 167 20.25 10.16 0.15
CA VAL A 167 20.02 8.75 0.51
C VAL A 167 20.90 8.36 1.69
N GLU A 168 22.19 8.71 1.67
CA GLU A 168 23.10 8.37 2.77
C GLU A 168 22.73 9.10 4.06
N GLU A 169 22.42 10.41 4.00
CA GLU A 169 21.97 11.17 5.17
C GLU A 169 20.71 10.57 5.82
N LEU A 170 19.75 10.14 4.99
CA LEU A 170 18.56 9.45 5.47
C LEU A 170 18.91 8.08 6.07
N ALA A 171 19.78 7.31 5.43
CA ALA A 171 20.20 6.00 5.91
C ALA A 171 20.94 6.10 7.25
N GLU A 172 21.84 7.07 7.42
CA GLU A 172 22.51 7.36 8.70
C GLU A 172 21.51 7.73 9.80
N THR A 173 20.51 8.57 9.46
CA THR A 173 19.44 8.92 10.40
C THR A 173 18.65 7.68 10.83
N LEU A 174 18.23 6.84 9.89
CA LEU A 174 17.49 5.61 10.20
C LEU A 174 18.31 4.63 11.03
N ARG A 175 19.61 4.44 10.73
CA ARG A 175 20.50 3.57 11.52
C ARG A 175 20.69 4.08 12.96
N ARG A 176 20.70 5.41 13.15
CA ARG A 176 20.82 6.03 14.48
C ARG A 176 19.54 5.87 15.30
N GLU A 177 18.38 6.12 14.68
CA GLU A 177 17.08 6.04 15.36
C GLU A 177 16.64 4.58 15.60
N PHE A 178 16.95 3.67 14.67
CA PHE A 178 16.53 2.27 14.68
C PHE A 178 17.73 1.32 14.55
N PRO A 179 18.59 1.22 15.58
CA PRO A 179 19.85 0.48 15.50
C PRO A 179 19.68 -1.05 15.38
N GLN A 180 18.48 -1.58 15.59
CA GLN A 180 18.19 -3.01 15.45
C GLN A 180 17.84 -3.41 14.01
N ALA A 181 17.48 -2.45 13.16
CA ALA A 181 17.05 -2.71 11.80
C ALA A 181 18.21 -2.61 10.81
N GLU A 182 18.28 -3.54 9.87
CA GLU A 182 19.13 -3.39 8.69
C GLU A 182 18.57 -2.27 7.80
N VAL A 183 19.42 -1.37 7.30
CA VAL A 183 18.98 -0.27 6.42
C VAL A 183 19.55 -0.46 5.02
N ILE A 184 18.68 -0.65 4.04
CA ILE A 184 19.03 -0.79 2.62
C ILE A 184 18.30 0.25 1.76
N ALA A 185 18.85 0.53 0.57
CA ALA A 185 18.26 1.46 -0.39
C ALA A 185 18.05 0.83 -1.77
N VAL A 186 16.83 0.92 -2.29
CA VAL A 186 16.40 0.27 -3.53
C VAL A 186 15.55 1.20 -4.41
N SER A 187 15.41 0.86 -5.68
CA SER A 187 14.40 1.44 -6.56
C SER A 187 13.57 0.34 -7.21
N ALA A 188 12.30 0.23 -6.80
CA ALA A 188 11.34 -0.65 -7.46
C ALA A 188 11.14 -0.31 -8.95
N ARG A 189 11.27 0.98 -9.30
CA ARG A 189 11.07 1.49 -10.66
C ARG A 189 12.23 1.13 -11.58
N GLN A 190 13.46 1.33 -11.10
CA GLN A 190 14.69 1.05 -11.87
C GLN A 190 15.20 -0.39 -11.67
N GLU A 191 14.51 -1.19 -10.86
CA GLU A 191 14.92 -2.54 -10.45
C GLU A 191 16.31 -2.60 -9.80
N ASP A 192 16.71 -1.52 -9.13
CA ASP A 192 18.04 -1.36 -8.54
C ASP A 192 18.03 -1.80 -7.06
N GLY A 193 18.93 -2.72 -6.71
CA GLY A 193 19.13 -3.24 -5.35
C GLY A 193 18.10 -4.29 -4.90
N LEU A 194 17.17 -4.69 -5.77
CA LEU A 194 16.11 -5.64 -5.42
C LEU A 194 16.59 -7.08 -5.29
N GLU A 195 17.42 -7.56 -6.23
CA GLU A 195 17.81 -8.98 -6.31
C GLU A 195 18.53 -9.44 -5.04
N ALA A 196 19.57 -8.72 -4.61
CA ALA A 196 20.32 -9.04 -3.40
C ALA A 196 19.45 -9.04 -2.13
N TRP A 197 18.48 -8.13 -2.06
CA TRP A 197 17.53 -8.09 -0.95
C TRP A 197 16.51 -9.25 -1.02
N PHE A 198 15.95 -9.54 -2.18
CA PHE A 198 15.00 -10.63 -2.34
C PHE A 198 15.65 -11.99 -2.05
N ASP A 199 16.90 -12.18 -2.45
CA ASP A 199 17.67 -13.38 -2.14
C ASP A 199 17.95 -13.50 -0.64
N SER A 200 18.20 -12.40 0.07
CA SER A 200 18.38 -12.44 1.53
C SER A 200 17.11 -12.87 2.24
N LEU A 201 15.93 -12.42 1.79
CA LEU A 201 14.63 -12.83 2.35
C LEU A 201 14.33 -14.33 2.22
N VAL A 202 14.88 -15.00 1.21
CA VAL A 202 14.65 -16.45 0.97
C VAL A 202 15.80 -17.35 1.38
N SER A 203 16.88 -16.80 1.91
CA SER A 203 18.06 -17.54 2.34
C SER A 203 17.83 -18.42 3.59
N GLY A 204 16.61 -18.42 4.17
CA GLY A 204 16.25 -19.20 5.35
C GLY A 204 16.69 -18.53 6.67
N VAL A 205 16.96 -17.22 6.64
CA VAL A 205 17.12 -16.44 7.87
C VAL A 205 15.73 -16.19 8.44
N ALA A 206 15.38 -16.90 9.51
CA ALA A 206 14.16 -16.62 10.25
C ALA A 206 14.22 -15.21 10.85
N GLN A 207 13.06 -14.54 10.96
CA GLN A 207 12.96 -13.22 11.60
C GLN A 207 13.61 -13.25 13.01
N GLY A 208 14.29 -12.16 13.39
CA GLY A 208 14.81 -12.01 14.75
C GLY A 208 13.70 -12.13 15.81
N ILE A 209 14.07 -12.49 17.04
CA ILE A 209 13.21 -12.26 18.19
C ILE A 209 13.67 -10.92 18.78
N HIS A 210 12.78 -9.95 18.76
CA HIS A 210 13.01 -8.60 19.25
C HIS A 210 12.19 -8.37 20.52
N CYS A 211 12.60 -7.41 21.34
CA CYS A 211 11.74 -6.95 22.42
C CYS A 211 10.47 -6.36 21.81
N THR A 212 9.32 -6.66 22.42
CA THR A 212 8.06 -6.07 21.95
C THR A 212 8.07 -4.57 22.16
N MET A 213 7.83 -3.81 21.09
CA MET A 213 7.74 -2.36 21.22
C MET A 213 6.53 -1.94 22.07
N GLU A 214 6.67 -0.82 22.77
CA GLU A 214 5.55 -0.19 23.44
C GLU A 214 4.70 0.58 22.43
N VAL A 215 3.38 0.37 22.47
CA VAL A 215 2.42 1.04 21.58
C VAL A 215 1.29 1.64 22.42
N ASP A 216 1.09 2.95 22.25
CA ASP A 216 -0.06 3.67 22.75
C ASP A 216 -1.20 3.55 21.74
N TYR A 217 -2.15 2.66 22.07
CA TYR A 217 -3.30 2.40 21.23
C TYR A 217 -4.30 3.56 21.16
N ASP A 218 -4.27 4.51 22.10
CA ASP A 218 -5.10 5.72 22.01
C ASP A 218 -4.53 6.67 20.95
N ILE A 219 -3.22 6.94 21.01
CA ILE A 219 -2.54 7.77 19.99
C ILE A 219 -2.64 7.11 18.61
N TYR A 220 -2.45 5.78 18.55
CA TYR A 220 -2.59 5.02 17.30
C TYR A 220 -4.02 5.17 16.73
N ALA A 221 -5.07 4.92 17.54
CA ALA A 221 -6.44 5.03 17.07
C ALA A 221 -6.79 6.45 16.59
N ASP A 222 -6.34 7.47 17.33
CA ASP A 222 -6.53 8.87 16.94
C ASP A 222 -5.81 9.19 15.63
N GLY A 223 -4.59 8.70 15.44
CA GLY A 223 -3.80 8.88 14.22
C GLY A 223 -4.46 8.22 13.00
N GLU A 224 -4.99 7.00 13.15
CA GLU A 224 -5.73 6.37 12.04
C GLU A 224 -7.01 7.14 11.72
N ALA A 225 -7.73 7.62 12.74
CA ALA A 225 -8.96 8.37 12.55
C ALA A 225 -8.75 9.71 11.83
N LEU A 226 -7.54 10.28 11.81
CA LEU A 226 -7.23 11.50 11.06
C LEU A 226 -7.13 11.26 9.55
N LEU A 227 -6.90 10.01 9.13
CA LEU A 227 -6.90 9.62 7.72
C LEU A 227 -8.34 9.33 7.28
N GLY A 228 -8.83 10.10 6.32
CA GLY A 228 -10.07 9.80 5.61
C GLY A 228 -9.83 8.73 4.56
N TRP A 229 -10.76 7.78 4.46
CA TRP A 229 -10.72 6.68 3.49
C TRP A 229 -11.89 6.84 2.53
N LEU A 230 -11.62 6.73 1.23
CA LEU A 230 -12.62 6.64 0.17
C LEU A 230 -12.29 5.46 -0.74
N ASN A 231 -13.24 4.54 -0.87
CA ASN A 231 -13.27 3.50 -1.89
C ASN A 231 -14.48 3.73 -2.78
N ALA A 232 -14.28 3.75 -4.09
CA ALA A 232 -15.35 3.96 -5.03
C ALA A 232 -15.16 3.15 -6.30
N THR A 233 -16.29 2.75 -6.86
CA THR A 233 -16.38 2.13 -8.18
C THR A 233 -17.18 3.07 -9.07
N VAL A 234 -16.60 3.44 -10.19
CA VAL A 234 -17.20 4.36 -11.16
C VAL A 234 -17.31 3.64 -12.49
N ASP A 235 -18.52 3.52 -12.98
CA ASP A 235 -18.79 3.02 -14.33
C ASP A 235 -18.56 4.12 -15.35
N LEU A 236 -17.92 3.73 -16.45
CA LEU A 236 -17.62 4.57 -17.58
C LEU A 236 -18.39 4.07 -18.79
N ASP A 237 -19.11 4.98 -19.45
CA ASP A 237 -19.75 4.75 -20.75
C ASP A 237 -19.37 5.90 -21.70
N SER A 238 -18.70 5.55 -22.80
CA SER A 238 -18.29 6.47 -23.87
C SER A 238 -18.56 5.84 -25.24
N PRO A 239 -19.70 6.16 -25.88
CA PRO A 239 -20.03 5.60 -27.20
C PRO A 239 -18.98 5.90 -28.28
N ALA A 240 -18.26 7.02 -28.17
CA ALA A 240 -17.23 7.44 -29.11
C ALA A 240 -15.84 6.86 -28.80
N GLY A 241 -15.67 6.15 -27.68
CA GLY A 241 -14.37 5.76 -27.17
C GLY A 241 -13.72 6.89 -26.36
N VAL A 242 -12.88 6.55 -25.39
CA VAL A 242 -12.08 7.52 -24.65
C VAL A 242 -10.70 6.95 -24.35
N ASP A 243 -9.69 7.83 -24.41
CA ASP A 243 -8.34 7.53 -23.93
C ASP A 243 -8.37 7.33 -22.40
N ALA A 244 -8.15 6.08 -21.98
CA ALA A 244 -8.16 5.68 -20.58
C ALA A 244 -7.06 6.38 -19.77
N ASP A 245 -5.87 6.49 -20.34
CA ASP A 245 -4.71 7.07 -19.68
C ASP A 245 -4.95 8.56 -19.41
N GLY A 246 -5.33 9.31 -20.45
CA GLY A 246 -5.64 10.73 -20.36
C GLY A 246 -6.79 11.03 -19.39
N LEU A 247 -7.83 10.19 -19.38
CA LEU A 247 -8.94 10.34 -18.44
C LEU A 247 -8.51 10.16 -16.98
N LEU A 248 -7.72 9.11 -16.70
CA LEU A 248 -7.18 8.87 -15.36
C LEU A 248 -6.29 10.03 -14.92
N GLU A 249 -5.44 10.57 -15.80
CA GLU A 249 -4.59 11.73 -15.49
C GLU A 249 -5.41 12.97 -15.12
N ILE A 250 -6.48 13.26 -15.87
CA ILE A 250 -7.36 14.40 -15.58
C ILE A 250 -8.05 14.22 -14.22
N LEU A 251 -8.62 13.05 -13.96
CA LEU A 251 -9.22 12.71 -12.66
C LEU A 251 -8.20 12.90 -11.53
N ALA A 252 -6.97 12.42 -11.74
CA ALA A 252 -5.91 12.51 -10.75
C ALA A 252 -5.53 13.95 -10.42
N ARG A 253 -5.32 14.77 -11.46
CA ARG A 253 -4.96 16.20 -11.32
C ARG A 253 -6.08 17.00 -10.67
N GLU A 254 -7.33 16.72 -11.01
CA GLU A 254 -8.49 17.38 -10.40
C GLU A 254 -8.62 17.07 -8.91
N VAL A 255 -8.52 15.79 -8.52
CA VAL A 255 -8.53 15.38 -7.11
C VAL A 255 -7.35 16.01 -6.37
N GLN A 256 -6.14 15.92 -6.92
CA GLN A 256 -4.93 16.50 -6.34
C GLN A 256 -5.09 18.01 -6.11
N SER A 257 -5.46 18.76 -7.15
CA SER A 257 -5.61 20.21 -7.05
C SER A 257 -6.62 20.61 -5.98
N ARG A 258 -7.75 19.91 -5.90
CA ARG A 258 -8.82 20.20 -4.93
C ARG A 258 -8.40 19.90 -3.50
N LEU A 259 -7.73 18.77 -3.26
CA LEU A 259 -7.23 18.42 -1.92
C LEU A 259 -6.13 19.38 -1.47
N THR A 260 -5.17 19.69 -2.34
CA THR A 260 -4.09 20.65 -2.05
C THR A 260 -4.66 22.04 -1.73
N ASN A 261 -5.61 22.54 -2.52
CA ASN A 261 -6.27 23.83 -2.26
C ASN A 261 -7.12 23.82 -0.98
N GLY A 262 -7.62 22.65 -0.58
CA GLY A 262 -8.33 22.43 0.69
C GLY A 262 -7.42 22.24 1.89
N GLY A 263 -6.09 22.25 1.72
CA GLY A 263 -5.11 22.03 2.79
C GLY A 263 -5.03 20.58 3.27
N ALA A 264 -5.55 19.61 2.52
CA ALA A 264 -5.51 18.20 2.86
C ALA A 264 -4.25 17.54 2.28
N GLU A 265 -3.56 16.71 3.07
CA GLU A 265 -2.37 15.99 2.63
C GLU A 265 -2.73 14.59 2.09
N ILE A 266 -2.44 14.33 0.82
CA ILE A 266 -2.64 13.00 0.20
C ILE A 266 -1.60 12.02 0.76
N ALA A 267 -2.08 10.97 1.43
CA ALA A 267 -1.23 9.87 1.84
C ALA A 267 -0.99 8.89 0.70
N HIS A 268 -2.07 8.51 0.01
CA HIS A 268 -2.06 7.57 -1.11
C HIS A 268 -3.32 7.73 -1.94
N PHE A 269 -3.17 7.83 -3.26
CA PHE A 269 -4.28 7.81 -4.20
C PHE A 269 -3.95 6.88 -5.35
N LYS A 270 -4.82 5.92 -5.61
CA LYS A 270 -4.66 4.93 -6.67
C LYS A 270 -5.95 4.70 -7.42
N MET A 271 -5.85 4.56 -8.73
CA MET A 271 -6.97 4.23 -9.61
C MET A 271 -6.59 3.11 -10.57
N THR A 272 -7.55 2.24 -10.86
CA THR A 272 -7.50 1.35 -12.05
C THR A 272 -8.62 1.71 -12.99
N LEU A 273 -8.40 1.56 -14.29
CA LEU A 273 -9.44 1.58 -15.32
C LEU A 273 -9.25 0.34 -16.19
N GLY A 274 -10.26 -0.51 -16.26
CA GLY A 274 -10.27 -1.67 -17.15
C GLY A 274 -11.61 -1.81 -17.85
N PRO A 275 -11.66 -2.25 -19.12
CA PRO A 275 -12.90 -2.57 -19.81
C PRO A 275 -13.78 -3.54 -19.00
N THR A 276 -15.09 -3.43 -19.11
CA THR A 276 -16.03 -4.26 -18.34
C THR A 276 -15.89 -5.77 -18.65
N ASP A 277 -15.52 -6.10 -19.88
CA ASP A 277 -15.27 -7.47 -20.36
C ASP A 277 -13.77 -7.83 -20.44
N ALA A 278 -12.90 -7.05 -19.78
CA ALA A 278 -11.45 -7.16 -19.92
C ALA A 278 -10.90 -8.55 -19.54
N MET A 279 -9.95 -9.03 -20.34
CA MET A 279 -9.12 -10.17 -19.97
C MET A 279 -8.07 -9.75 -18.92
N VAL A 280 -7.49 -10.74 -18.22
CA VAL A 280 -6.39 -10.53 -17.27
C VAL A 280 -5.25 -9.76 -17.95
N GLY A 281 -5.00 -8.52 -17.49
CA GLY A 281 -3.88 -7.68 -17.96
C GLY A 281 -4.28 -6.41 -18.71
N GLU A 282 -5.55 -6.25 -19.11
CA GLU A 282 -6.04 -5.06 -19.84
C GLU A 282 -6.54 -3.97 -18.87
N VAL A 283 -5.62 -3.37 -18.11
CA VAL A 283 -5.96 -2.36 -17.09
C VAL A 283 -4.93 -1.23 -17.08
N ALA A 284 -5.39 0.02 -17.14
CA ALA A 284 -4.58 1.19 -16.84
C ALA A 284 -4.53 1.40 -15.32
N ILE A 285 -3.35 1.72 -14.78
CA ILE A 285 -3.13 1.93 -13.35
C ILE A 285 -2.42 3.24 -13.13
N LEU A 286 -3.05 4.13 -12.36
CA LEU A 286 -2.50 5.42 -11.97
C LEU A 286 -2.26 5.46 -10.46
N ASN A 287 -1.10 5.98 -10.06
CA ASN A 287 -0.74 6.24 -8.69
C ASN A 287 -0.42 7.72 -8.47
N LEU A 288 -0.81 8.26 -7.32
CA LEU A 288 -0.39 9.55 -6.83
C LEU A 288 -0.05 9.42 -5.34
N VAL A 289 1.18 9.80 -4.99
CA VAL A 289 1.70 9.71 -3.62
C VAL A 289 2.20 11.09 -3.23
N ARG A 290 1.54 11.74 -2.26
CA ARG A 290 1.72 13.14 -1.84
C ARG A 290 1.16 14.19 -2.79
N ASN A 291 0.99 15.39 -2.24
CA ASN A 291 0.45 16.55 -2.94
C ASN A 291 1.40 17.15 -3.99
N ASP A 292 2.71 16.98 -3.81
CA ASP A 292 3.77 17.58 -4.64
C ASP A 292 4.30 16.64 -5.73
N PHE A 293 3.71 15.45 -5.85
CA PHE A 293 4.13 14.44 -6.82
C PHE A 293 3.27 14.51 -8.09
N VAL A 294 3.83 14.14 -9.23
CA VAL A 294 3.06 14.07 -10.47
C VAL A 294 2.32 12.72 -10.50
N PRO A 295 1.02 12.69 -10.85
CA PRO A 295 0.31 11.44 -11.10
C PRO A 295 1.10 10.57 -12.09
N GLU A 296 1.34 9.31 -11.73
CA GLU A 296 2.17 8.38 -12.49
C GLU A 296 1.32 7.22 -13.01
N LEU A 297 1.29 7.04 -14.33
CA LEU A 297 0.76 5.85 -14.98
C LEU A 297 1.79 4.73 -14.88
N CYS A 298 1.54 3.74 -14.04
CA CYS A 298 2.41 2.58 -13.87
C CYS A 298 2.08 1.46 -14.87
N GLN A 299 0.85 1.43 -15.36
CA GLN A 299 0.42 0.55 -16.44
C GLN A 299 -0.52 1.35 -17.33
N ARG A 300 -0.34 1.20 -18.63
CA ARG A 300 -1.04 1.95 -19.67
C ARG A 300 -2.04 1.05 -20.37
N LEU A 301 -3.10 1.65 -20.90
CA LEU A 301 -4.03 0.97 -21.80
C LEU A 301 -4.05 1.73 -23.13
N ASP A 302 -3.43 1.14 -24.15
CA ASP A 302 -3.21 1.82 -25.43
C ASP A 302 -4.47 1.91 -26.31
N GLU A 303 -5.51 1.13 -26.00
CA GLU A 303 -6.76 1.08 -26.76
C GLU A 303 -7.83 2.01 -26.16
N GLU A 304 -8.62 2.64 -27.05
CA GLU A 304 -9.77 3.43 -26.63
C GLU A 304 -10.82 2.55 -25.96
N VAL A 305 -11.37 3.05 -24.86
CA VAL A 305 -12.35 2.30 -24.08
C VAL A 305 -13.74 2.87 -24.26
N HIS A 306 -14.69 2.00 -24.56
CA HIS A 306 -16.11 2.37 -24.70
C HIS A 306 -16.89 2.15 -23.41
N GLN A 307 -16.70 1.01 -22.75
CA GLN A 307 -17.31 0.69 -21.48
C GLN A 307 -16.25 0.16 -20.54
N ALA A 308 -16.14 0.77 -19.36
CA ALA A 308 -15.10 0.44 -18.40
C ALA A 308 -15.61 0.58 -16.97
N GLN A 309 -14.83 0.00 -16.06
CA GLN A 309 -14.98 0.25 -14.64
C GLN A 309 -13.69 0.84 -14.07
N ILE A 310 -13.85 1.95 -13.35
CA ILE A 310 -12.79 2.61 -12.62
C ILE A 310 -12.92 2.25 -11.13
N ILE A 311 -11.87 1.68 -10.55
CA ILE A 311 -11.79 1.47 -9.10
C ILE A 311 -10.85 2.51 -8.51
N VAL A 312 -11.31 3.19 -7.47
CA VAL A 312 -10.67 4.35 -6.84
C VAL A 312 -10.42 4.03 -5.37
N ASN A 313 -9.16 4.11 -4.93
CA ASN A 313 -8.79 4.06 -3.52
C ASN A 313 -8.02 5.34 -3.16
N LEU A 314 -8.62 6.20 -2.33
CA LEU A 314 -8.06 7.50 -1.92
C LEU A 314 -7.96 7.57 -0.39
N ARG A 315 -6.78 7.98 0.08
CA ARG A 315 -6.42 8.16 1.48
C ARG A 315 -5.75 9.53 1.65
N ALA A 316 -6.32 10.38 2.49
CA ALA A 316 -5.74 11.69 2.80
C ALA A 316 -6.09 12.13 4.22
N GLU A 317 -5.29 13.02 4.81
CA GLU A 317 -5.54 13.60 6.13
C GLU A 317 -6.65 14.66 6.04
N THR A 318 -7.90 14.20 5.98
CA THR A 318 -9.11 15.03 5.91
C THR A 318 -10.36 14.22 6.23
N ALA A 319 -11.51 14.88 6.36
CA ALA A 319 -12.77 14.20 6.60
C ALA A 319 -13.18 13.34 5.38
N PRO A 320 -13.66 12.09 5.58
CA PRO A 320 -14.06 11.21 4.48
C PRO A 320 -15.11 11.81 3.53
N GLU A 321 -16.00 12.66 4.04
CA GLU A 321 -17.04 13.36 3.27
C GLU A 321 -16.43 14.34 2.26
N ILE A 322 -15.29 14.95 2.60
CA ILE A 322 -14.55 15.84 1.71
C ILE A 322 -13.98 15.03 0.54
N LEU A 323 -13.44 13.84 0.80
CA LEU A 323 -12.93 12.96 -0.26
C LEU A 323 -14.01 12.59 -1.27
N ALA A 324 -15.17 12.19 -0.78
CA ALA A 324 -16.31 11.85 -1.64
C ALA A 324 -16.74 13.05 -2.51
N THR A 325 -16.84 14.24 -1.90
CA THR A 325 -17.22 15.47 -2.61
C THR A 325 -16.17 15.85 -3.67
N VAL A 326 -14.89 15.69 -3.35
CA VAL A 326 -13.79 15.96 -4.28
C VAL A 326 -13.80 15.00 -5.47
N LEU A 327 -14.01 13.70 -5.24
CA LEU A 327 -14.10 12.71 -6.32
C LEU A 327 -15.26 13.03 -7.27
N GLU A 328 -16.46 13.30 -6.75
CA GLU A 328 -17.62 13.67 -7.58
C GLU A 328 -17.37 14.95 -8.40
N ALA A 329 -16.68 15.94 -7.82
CA ALA A 329 -16.32 17.16 -8.54
C ALA A 329 -15.29 16.88 -9.65
N ALA A 330 -14.30 16.01 -9.38
CA ALA A 330 -13.32 15.58 -10.37
C ALA A 330 -13.96 14.78 -11.51
N MET A 331 -14.91 13.89 -11.21
CA MET A 331 -15.69 13.14 -12.22
C MET A 331 -16.46 14.08 -13.15
N ARG A 332 -17.10 15.12 -12.60
CA ARG A 332 -17.81 16.14 -13.41
C ARG A 332 -16.85 16.92 -14.31
N ALA A 333 -15.68 17.29 -13.80
CA ALA A 333 -14.66 17.99 -14.58
C ALA A 333 -14.10 17.11 -15.70
N ALA A 334 -13.80 15.84 -15.42
CA ALA A 334 -13.33 14.87 -16.40
C ALA A 334 -14.38 14.59 -17.49
N SER A 335 -15.65 14.42 -17.11
CA SER A 335 -16.75 14.24 -18.07
C SER A 335 -16.95 15.48 -18.94
N ALA A 336 -16.74 16.69 -18.39
CA ALA A 336 -16.81 17.93 -19.17
C ALA A 336 -15.64 18.08 -20.16
N ALA A 337 -14.46 17.54 -19.84
CA ALA A 337 -13.30 17.51 -20.72
C ALA A 337 -13.44 16.51 -21.88
N HIS A 338 -14.28 15.48 -21.73
CA HIS A 338 -14.53 14.44 -22.72
C HIS A 338 -16.03 14.36 -23.09
N PRO A 339 -16.52 15.20 -24.03
CA PRO A 339 -17.92 15.21 -24.42
C PRO A 339 -18.38 13.83 -24.94
N GLY A 340 -19.45 13.30 -24.35
CA GLY A 340 -19.98 11.97 -24.69
C GLY A 340 -19.53 10.86 -23.74
N THR A 341 -18.58 11.12 -22.84
CA THR A 341 -18.19 10.21 -21.75
C THR A 341 -19.04 10.49 -20.52
N ALA A 342 -19.74 9.47 -20.03
CA ALA A 342 -20.46 9.49 -18.77
C ALA A 342 -19.67 8.71 -17.70
N LEU A 343 -19.46 9.35 -16.55
CA LEU A 343 -18.90 8.72 -15.36
C LEU A 343 -20.01 8.63 -14.29
N VAL A 344 -20.41 7.41 -13.95
CA VAL A 344 -21.49 7.15 -12.99
C VAL A 344 -20.92 6.42 -11.78
N LEU A 345 -21.18 6.96 -10.59
CA LEU A 345 -20.76 6.32 -9.35
C LEU A 345 -21.68 5.13 -9.06
N ASP A 346 -21.16 3.90 -9.20
CA ASP A 346 -21.87 2.66 -8.91
C ASP A 346 -21.85 2.35 -7.42
N HIS A 347 -20.64 2.33 -6.84
CA HIS A 347 -20.43 2.06 -5.43
C HIS A 347 -19.55 3.13 -4.77
N ARG A 348 -19.87 3.45 -3.52
CA ARG A 348 -19.06 4.34 -2.70
C ARG A 348 -19.11 3.94 -1.23
N GLU A 349 -17.93 3.89 -0.65
CA GLU A 349 -17.70 3.74 0.78
C GLU A 349 -16.67 4.79 1.21
N PHE A 350 -17.00 5.57 2.24
CA PHE A 350 -16.04 6.49 2.86
C PHE A 350 -16.18 6.45 4.38
N PHE A 351 -15.06 6.38 5.10
CA PHE A 351 -15.05 6.15 6.53
C PHE A 351 -13.73 6.60 7.17
N ARG A 352 -13.71 6.58 8.50
CA ARG A 352 -12.48 6.64 9.30
C ARG A 352 -12.19 5.24 9.83
N PRO A 353 -10.92 4.81 9.84
CA PRO A 353 -10.51 3.60 10.52
C PRO A 353 -11.07 3.51 11.93
N GLY A 354 -11.51 2.31 12.31
CA GLY A 354 -11.87 2.02 13.68
C GLY A 354 -10.64 1.89 14.57
N ARG A 355 -10.84 1.93 15.89
CA ARG A 355 -9.76 1.64 16.86
C ARG A 355 -9.16 0.25 16.59
N PRO A 356 -7.83 0.12 16.51
CA PRO A 356 -7.18 -1.18 16.44
C PRO A 356 -7.47 -2.02 17.70
N THR A 357 -8.06 -3.20 17.50
CA THR A 357 -8.32 -4.20 18.55
C THR A 357 -7.72 -5.53 18.11
N PRO A 358 -6.41 -5.75 18.34
CA PRO A 358 -5.74 -6.96 17.88
C PRO A 358 -6.39 -8.23 18.44
N THR A 359 -6.47 -9.28 17.63
CA THR A 359 -6.94 -10.60 18.07
C THR A 359 -5.96 -11.22 19.06
N HIS A 360 -4.67 -11.00 18.84
CA HIS A 360 -3.57 -11.44 19.68
C HIS A 360 -2.57 -10.30 19.85
N ARG A 361 -1.84 -10.31 20.96
CA ARG A 361 -0.67 -9.47 21.19
C ARG A 361 0.26 -10.22 22.13
N ASP A 362 1.22 -10.94 21.56
CA ASP A 362 2.18 -11.74 22.31
C ASP A 362 3.36 -10.84 22.69
N LEU A 363 3.72 -10.84 23.98
CA LEU A 363 4.78 -9.99 24.51
C LEU A 363 6.06 -10.80 24.69
N VAL A 364 7.17 -10.23 24.23
CA VAL A 364 8.53 -10.68 24.48
C VAL A 364 9.23 -9.58 25.25
N GLU A 365 9.53 -9.86 26.52
CA GLU A 365 10.29 -8.98 27.39
C GLU A 365 11.80 -9.27 27.26
N ALA A 366 12.62 -8.26 27.56
CA ALA A 366 14.08 -8.29 27.44
C ALA A 366 14.77 -9.22 28.45
#